data_AF-A0A929HZU2-F1
#
_entry.id   AF-A0A929HZU2-F1
#
_cell.length_a   1.000
_cell.length_b   1.000
_cell.length_c   1.000
_cell.angle_alpha   90.00
_cell.angle_beta   90.00
_cell.angle_gamma   90.00
#
_symmetry.space_group_name_H-M   'P 1'
#
loop_
_entity.id
_entity.type
_entity.pdbx_description
1 polymer ?
#
loop_
_entity_poly.entity_id
_entity_poly.type
_entity_poly.pdbx_seq_one_letter_code
_entity_poly.pdbx_strand_id
1 'polypeptide(L)'
;VVGLFFGVLIGFVSTRRAGTIFALISLGFVEMMTAMTFILISFFNGEEGIQADRWVGPEPLGITYGPGIQVYYLIGTWCLISMIAMYALTKTPFGRMSNAVRDNPERAQFIGYNTQRVRWLAFSLSSFFAGLAGALFALHFEHVGYEAAGLELSGEILLATYMGGTAHFLGPIIGAILFTFLKGVLSDFSSAWYLYLGAVFLLTILYAPTGIAGLILRHEPVWKTDFRLLGKMVLPYLSALISILTAAGGIIALIEMINFVADEYSEGTIISVYGMAVETTSFIPWLAFGILVLIGIGLCRLTFPFVTRNWDDIMDTVKERMLQ
;
A
#
# COMPACT_ATOMS: atom_id res chain seq x y z
N VAL A 1 13.26 20.14 4.07
CA VAL A 1 13.27 21.18 5.15
C VAL A 1 11.90 21.78 5.38
N VAL A 2 11.23 22.31 4.34
CA VAL A 2 9.87 22.88 4.45
C VAL A 2 8.87 21.90 5.09
N GLY A 3 8.87 20.63 4.67
CA GLY A 3 8.02 19.60 5.29
C GLY A 3 8.25 19.40 6.79
N LEU A 4 9.50 19.51 7.27
CA LEU A 4 9.80 19.43 8.69
C LEU A 4 9.24 20.64 9.44
N PHE A 5 9.38 21.85 8.88
CA PHE A 5 8.87 23.08 9.49
C PHE A 5 7.36 23.02 9.68
N PHE A 6 6.60 22.65 8.64
CA PHE A 6 5.16 22.48 8.76
C PHE A 6 4.79 21.30 9.66
N GLY A 7 5.55 20.20 9.63
CA GLY A 7 5.37 19.07 10.55
C GLY A 7 5.51 19.46 12.02
N VAL A 8 6.48 20.34 12.34
CA VAL A 8 6.68 20.87 13.70
C VAL A 8 5.48 21.72 14.14
N LEU A 9 5.01 22.62 13.27
CA LEU A 9 3.88 23.51 13.57
C LEU A 9 2.56 22.74 13.71
N ILE A 10 2.20 21.97 12.69
CA ILE A 10 0.95 21.20 12.64
C ILE A 10 0.99 20.10 13.70
N GLY A 11 2.12 19.41 13.83
CA GLY A 11 2.30 18.34 14.81
C GLY A 11 2.11 18.81 16.24
N PHE A 12 2.48 20.05 16.57
CA PHE A 12 2.32 20.58 17.93
C PHE A 12 0.85 20.67 18.33
N VAL A 13 -0.03 20.99 17.39
CA VAL A 13 -1.48 21.06 17.58
C VAL A 13 -2.10 19.66 17.51
N SER A 14 -1.79 18.90 16.46
CA SER A 14 -2.42 17.60 16.19
C SER A 14 -2.15 16.57 17.28
N THR A 15 -0.91 16.50 17.79
CA THR A 15 -0.49 15.42 18.71
C THR A 15 -0.95 15.57 20.16
N ARG A 16 -1.69 16.64 20.48
CA ARG A 16 -2.29 16.88 21.81
C ARG A 16 -3.27 15.78 22.21
N ARG A 17 -3.96 15.19 21.23
CA ARG A 17 -4.83 14.03 21.42
C ARG A 17 -4.25 12.84 20.67
N ALA A 18 -4.64 11.64 21.08
CA ALA A 18 -4.21 10.38 20.46
C ALA A 18 -5.38 9.69 19.77
N GLY A 19 -5.07 8.71 18.92
CA GLY A 19 -6.08 7.84 18.29
C GLY A 19 -6.93 8.58 17.27
N THR A 20 -8.24 8.33 17.29
CA THR A 20 -9.19 8.81 16.28
C THR A 20 -9.23 10.34 16.18
N ILE A 21 -9.11 11.05 17.32
CA ILE A 21 -9.11 12.53 17.31
C ILE A 21 -7.88 13.07 16.57
N PHE A 22 -6.71 12.45 16.75
CA PHE A 22 -5.51 12.82 16.00
C PHE A 22 -5.70 12.62 14.50
N ALA A 23 -6.29 11.47 14.10
CA ALA A 23 -6.56 11.17 12.70
C ALA A 23 -7.54 12.16 12.06
N LEU A 24 -8.60 12.56 12.77
CA LEU A 24 -9.57 13.55 12.29
C LEU A 24 -8.94 14.94 12.15
N ILE A 25 -8.09 15.35 13.09
CA ILE A 25 -7.36 16.62 12.98
C ILE A 25 -6.41 16.59 11.77
N SER A 26 -5.66 15.51 11.56
CA SER A 26 -4.78 15.39 10.39
C SER A 26 -5.56 15.40 9.07
N LEU A 27 -6.72 14.74 9.02
CA LEU A 27 -7.60 14.76 7.84
C LEU A 27 -8.06 16.19 7.55
N GLY A 28 -8.48 16.94 8.57
CA GLY A 28 -8.84 18.35 8.42
C GLY A 28 -7.71 19.20 7.87
N PHE A 29 -6.46 18.95 8.27
CA PHE A 29 -5.29 19.63 7.70
C PHE A 29 -5.01 19.25 6.24
N VAL A 30 -5.24 17.99 5.85
CA VAL A 30 -5.13 17.55 4.45
C VAL A 30 -6.16 18.29 3.60
N GLU A 31 -7.44 18.25 3.97
CA GLU A 31 -8.51 18.94 3.22
C GLU A 31 -8.31 20.46 3.18
N MET A 32 -7.85 21.05 4.28
CA MET A 32 -7.48 22.48 4.30
C MET A 32 -6.38 22.78 3.29
N MET A 33 -5.34 21.93 3.21
CA MET A 33 -4.25 22.11 2.25
C MET A 33 -4.73 21.94 0.81
N THR A 34 -5.58 20.95 0.52
CA THR A 34 -6.19 20.75 -0.80
C THR A 34 -6.99 21.99 -1.22
N ALA A 35 -7.87 22.48 -0.33
CA ALA A 35 -8.66 23.68 -0.58
C ALA A 35 -7.79 24.93 -0.78
N MET A 36 -6.70 25.07 -0.01
CA MET A 36 -5.73 26.15 -0.20
C MET A 36 -5.04 26.09 -1.56
N THR A 37 -4.71 24.89 -2.04
CA THR A 37 -4.08 24.69 -3.35
C THR A 37 -5.02 25.13 -4.48
N PHE A 38 -6.31 24.86 -4.33
CA PHE A 38 -7.34 25.27 -5.28
C PHE A 38 -7.61 26.79 -5.27
N ILE A 39 -7.70 27.41 -4.09
CA ILE A 39 -8.10 28.82 -3.94
C ILE A 39 -6.94 29.79 -4.17
N LEU A 40 -5.71 29.45 -3.74
CA LEU A 40 -4.56 30.35 -3.77
C LEU A 40 -3.82 30.27 -5.12
N ILE A 41 -4.48 30.73 -6.17
CA ILE A 41 -3.99 30.69 -7.56
C ILE A 41 -2.62 31.36 -7.69
N SER A 42 -2.37 32.47 -6.99
CA SER A 42 -1.08 33.18 -7.06
C SER A 42 0.14 32.36 -6.65
N PHE A 43 -0.06 31.32 -5.83
CA PHE A 43 1.04 30.50 -5.31
C PHE A 43 1.03 29.09 -5.89
N PHE A 44 -0.14 28.48 -6.04
CA PHE A 44 -0.28 27.09 -6.49
C PHE A 44 -0.76 26.94 -7.94
N ASN A 45 -1.08 28.05 -8.60
CA ASN A 45 -1.65 28.08 -9.95
C ASN A 45 -3.02 27.38 -10.08
N GLY A 46 -3.70 27.12 -8.95
CA GLY A 46 -5.07 26.60 -8.92
C GLY A 46 -5.19 25.20 -9.53
N GLU A 47 -6.13 25.04 -10.46
CA GLU A 47 -6.39 23.78 -11.17
C GLU A 47 -5.25 23.36 -12.11
N GLU A 48 -4.52 24.33 -12.67
CA GLU A 48 -3.41 24.03 -13.59
C GLU A 48 -2.18 23.47 -12.88
N GLY A 49 -2.09 23.61 -11.56
CA GLY A 49 -0.95 23.15 -10.78
C GLY A 49 0.38 23.82 -11.16
N ILE A 50 1.44 23.35 -10.52
CA ILE A 50 2.79 23.88 -10.73
C ILE A 50 3.52 22.96 -11.70
N GLN A 51 4.01 23.53 -12.81
CA GLN A 51 4.94 22.87 -13.71
C GLN A 51 6.38 23.12 -13.27
N ALA A 52 7.16 22.06 -13.18
CA ALA A 52 8.58 22.08 -12.91
C ALA A 52 9.30 21.62 -14.17
N ASP A 53 10.19 22.46 -14.71
CA ASP A 53 11.02 22.10 -15.84
C ASP A 53 12.39 21.62 -15.35
N ARG A 54 12.69 20.33 -15.55
CA ARG A 54 13.97 19.74 -15.12
C ARG A 54 15.14 20.08 -16.05
N TRP A 55 14.87 20.62 -17.24
CA TRP A 55 15.86 21.09 -18.22
C TRP A 55 16.38 22.50 -17.90
N VAL A 56 15.61 23.30 -17.17
CA VAL A 56 15.93 24.70 -16.89
C VAL A 56 16.47 24.84 -15.46
N GLY A 57 17.80 24.85 -15.32
CA GLY A 57 18.44 25.08 -14.03
C GLY A 57 19.97 24.95 -14.07
N PRO A 58 20.68 25.40 -13.03
CA PRO A 58 22.12 25.20 -12.92
C PRO A 58 22.42 23.70 -12.80
N GLU A 59 23.29 23.18 -13.67
CA GLU A 59 23.74 21.78 -13.67
C GLU A 59 24.66 21.51 -12.47
N PRO A 60 24.16 20.95 -11.35
CA PRO A 60 25.01 20.67 -10.22
C PRO A 60 25.88 19.48 -10.62
N LEU A 61 27.20 19.63 -10.55
CA LEU A 61 28.18 18.58 -10.87
C LEU A 61 28.21 18.14 -12.35
N GLY A 62 27.68 18.95 -13.29
CA GLY A 62 27.69 18.64 -14.72
C GLY A 62 26.74 17.50 -15.13
N ILE A 63 25.76 17.20 -14.27
CA ILE A 63 24.71 16.20 -14.51
C ILE A 63 23.50 16.94 -15.07
N THR A 64 23.30 16.82 -16.39
CA THR A 64 22.10 17.34 -17.06
C THR A 64 20.93 16.42 -16.73
N TYR A 65 20.07 16.77 -15.76
CA TYR A 65 18.92 15.96 -15.30
C TYR A 65 17.84 15.66 -16.36
N GLY A 66 18.11 15.90 -17.64
CA GLY A 66 17.22 15.59 -18.75
C GLY A 66 16.96 14.08 -18.95
N PRO A 67 17.98 13.20 -19.00
CA PRO A 67 17.73 11.77 -19.18
C PRO A 67 17.05 11.17 -17.94
N GLY A 68 15.90 10.50 -18.13
CA GLY A 68 15.13 9.89 -17.05
C GLY A 68 15.92 8.89 -16.19
N ILE A 69 16.98 8.29 -16.74
CA ILE A 69 17.90 7.42 -15.99
C ILE A 69 18.65 8.15 -14.87
N GLN A 70 19.02 9.42 -15.08
CA GLN A 70 19.73 10.20 -14.07
C GLN A 70 18.79 10.58 -12.91
N VAL A 71 17.55 10.93 -13.24
CA VAL A 71 16.48 11.17 -12.26
C VAL A 71 16.17 9.90 -11.48
N TYR A 72 16.16 8.73 -12.14
CA TYR A 72 16.03 7.44 -11.47
C TYR A 72 17.15 7.20 -10.44
N TYR A 73 18.41 7.41 -10.80
CA TYR A 73 19.52 7.26 -9.84
C TYR A 73 19.46 8.28 -8.70
N LEU A 74 19.03 9.51 -8.97
CA LEU A 74 18.83 10.53 -7.95
C LEU A 74 17.77 10.11 -6.93
N ILE A 75 16.58 9.73 -7.42
CA ILE A 75 15.46 9.27 -6.58
C ILE A 75 15.85 8.00 -5.83
N GLY A 76 16.49 7.04 -6.51
CA GLY A 76 16.96 5.79 -5.89
C GLY A 76 17.98 6.03 -4.78
N THR A 77 18.91 6.95 -4.98
CA THR A 77 19.91 7.33 -3.97
C THR A 77 19.27 7.98 -2.75
N TRP A 78 18.37 8.95 -2.95
CA TRP A 78 17.65 9.59 -1.83
C TRP A 78 16.70 8.63 -1.13
N CYS A 79 16.08 7.71 -1.86
CA CYS A 79 15.26 6.65 -1.28
C CYS A 79 16.09 5.74 -0.38
N LEU A 80 17.26 5.28 -0.83
CA LEU A 80 18.18 4.47 -0.03
C LEU A 80 18.70 5.22 1.20
N ILE A 81 19.11 6.48 1.05
CA ILE A 81 19.55 7.32 2.18
C ILE A 81 18.42 7.46 3.21
N SER A 82 17.20 7.72 2.75
CA SER A 82 16.02 7.84 3.63
C SER A 82 15.73 6.53 4.34
N MET A 83 15.81 5.41 3.63
CA MET A 83 15.61 4.08 4.20
C MET A 83 16.65 3.78 5.28
N ILE A 84 17.94 4.03 5.01
CA ILE A 84 19.02 3.84 5.99
C ILE A 84 18.81 4.75 7.20
N ALA A 85 18.48 6.03 6.98
CA ALA A 85 18.23 6.99 8.05
C ALA A 85 17.04 6.57 8.92
N MET A 86 15.92 6.16 8.32
CA MET A 86 14.75 5.66 9.05
C MET A 86 15.06 4.37 9.80
N TYR A 87 15.83 3.45 9.20
CA TYR A 87 16.26 2.23 9.88
C TYR A 87 17.16 2.54 11.08
N ALA A 88 18.13 3.44 10.92
CA ALA A 88 19.00 3.87 12.01
C ALA A 88 18.18 4.50 13.15
N LEU A 89 17.18 5.33 12.83
CA LEU A 89 16.26 5.93 13.82
C LEU A 89 15.54 4.85 14.65
N THR A 90 15.16 3.72 14.07
CA THR A 90 14.52 2.62 14.85
C THR A 90 15.43 2.03 15.94
N LYS A 91 16.76 2.08 15.76
CA LYS A 91 17.73 1.55 16.72
C LYS A 91 18.06 2.53 17.85
N THR A 92 17.74 3.82 17.67
CA THR A 92 17.95 4.86 18.68
C THR A 92 17.00 4.71 19.88
N PRO A 93 17.30 5.32 21.04
CA PRO A 93 16.36 5.37 22.17
C PRO A 93 15.02 6.02 21.80
N PHE A 94 15.02 6.99 20.86
CA PHE A 94 13.80 7.61 20.38
C PHE A 94 12.88 6.61 19.66
N GLY A 95 13.43 5.74 18.80
CA GLY A 95 12.66 4.68 18.15
C GLY A 95 12.04 3.70 19.14
N ARG A 96 12.82 3.26 20.14
CA ARG A 96 12.33 2.39 21.22
C ARG A 96 11.22 3.05 22.04
N MET A 97 11.37 4.32 22.37
CA MET A 97 10.35 5.07 23.10
C MET A 97 9.10 5.29 22.26
N SER A 98 9.23 5.51 20.95
CA SER A 98 8.09 5.66 20.03
C SER A 98 7.25 4.38 19.98
N ASN A 99 7.89 3.21 19.95
CA ASN A 99 7.20 1.92 20.05
C ASN A 99 6.51 1.76 21.43
N ALA A 100 7.18 2.14 22.52
CA ALA A 100 6.56 2.08 23.85
C ALA A 100 5.32 2.98 23.97
N VAL A 101 5.36 4.20 23.41
CA VAL A 101 4.21 5.13 23.37
C VAL A 101 3.09 4.60 22.47
N ARG A 102 3.41 3.86 21.40
CA ARG A 102 2.44 3.21 20.52
C ARG A 102 1.71 2.08 21.25
N ASP A 103 2.44 1.22 21.95
CA ASP A 103 1.89 0.01 22.55
C ASP A 103 1.12 0.31 23.86
N ASN A 104 1.64 1.20 24.71
CA ASN A 104 0.93 1.65 25.90
C ASN A 104 1.35 3.08 26.32
N PRO A 105 0.58 4.11 25.91
CA PRO A 105 0.92 5.50 26.23
C PRO A 105 0.81 5.80 27.73
N GLU A 106 -0.07 5.12 28.46
CA GLU A 106 -0.26 5.33 29.89
C GLU A 106 0.97 4.87 30.68
N ARG A 107 1.49 3.68 30.35
CA ARG A 107 2.75 3.16 30.92
C ARG A 107 3.94 4.07 30.65
N ALA A 108 4.02 4.64 29.44
CA ALA A 108 5.07 5.60 29.10
C ALA A 108 5.02 6.86 29.99
N GLN A 109 3.82 7.32 30.35
CA GLN A 109 3.64 8.47 31.25
C GLN A 109 4.04 8.15 32.68
N PHE A 110 3.77 6.94 33.18
CA PHE A 110 4.20 6.51 34.53
C PHE A 110 5.73 6.46 34.69
N ILE A 111 6.47 6.22 33.61
CA ILE A 111 7.94 6.26 33.60
C ILE A 111 8.47 7.72 33.59
N GLY A 112 7.60 8.72 33.44
CA GLY A 112 7.93 10.15 33.43
C GLY A 112 8.12 10.75 32.04
N TYR A 113 7.85 10.00 30.97
CA TYR A 113 7.95 10.52 29.61
C TYR A 113 6.66 11.23 29.17
N ASN A 114 6.81 12.40 28.54
CA ASN A 114 5.69 13.08 27.91
C ASN A 114 5.36 12.42 26.55
N THR A 115 4.24 11.71 26.50
CA THR A 115 3.76 11.02 25.28
C THR A 115 3.48 11.97 24.11
N GLN A 116 3.02 13.20 24.38
CA GLN A 116 2.81 14.19 23.34
C GLN A 116 4.12 14.58 22.66
N ARG A 117 5.20 14.79 23.42
CA ARG A 117 6.51 15.14 22.85
C ARG A 117 7.05 14.06 21.93
N VAL A 118 6.90 12.79 22.32
CA VAL A 118 7.33 11.65 21.49
C VAL A 118 6.53 11.60 20.19
N ARG A 119 5.19 11.72 20.26
CA ARG A 119 4.34 11.76 19.05
C ARG A 119 4.65 12.97 18.16
N TRP A 120 4.88 14.13 18.76
CA TRP A 120 5.21 15.36 18.04
C TRP A 120 6.51 15.25 17.25
N LEU A 121 7.56 14.70 17.88
CA LEU A 121 8.83 14.43 17.20
C LEU A 121 8.66 13.38 16.11
N ALA A 122 7.89 12.32 16.37
CA ALA A 122 7.63 11.29 15.37
C ALA A 122 6.90 11.86 14.15
N PHE A 123 5.86 12.67 14.38
CA PHE A 123 5.12 13.36 13.33
C PHE A 123 6.02 14.31 12.53
N SER A 124 6.85 15.11 13.22
CA SER A 124 7.78 16.05 12.57
C SER A 124 8.79 15.33 11.67
N LEU A 125 9.36 14.22 12.14
CA LEU A 125 10.27 13.38 11.35
C LEU A 125 9.55 12.72 10.16
N SER A 126 8.33 12.21 10.35
CA SER A 126 7.52 11.69 9.25
C SER A 126 7.23 12.75 8.20
N SER A 127 6.90 13.99 8.59
CA SER A 127 6.70 15.11 7.65
C SER A 127 7.97 15.52 6.92
N PHE A 128 9.16 15.36 7.53
CA PHE A 128 10.43 15.55 6.84
C PHE A 128 10.61 14.57 5.67
N PHE A 129 10.41 13.26 5.94
CA PHE A 129 10.53 12.22 4.91
C PHE A 129 9.42 12.30 3.87
N ALA A 130 8.18 12.63 4.27
CA ALA A 130 7.08 12.86 3.34
C ALA A 130 7.33 14.08 2.44
N GLY A 131 7.87 15.17 2.99
CA GLY A 131 8.26 16.35 2.20
C GLY A 131 9.42 16.06 1.24
N LEU A 132 10.37 15.21 1.63
CA LEU A 132 11.42 14.73 0.72
C LEU A 132 10.82 13.88 -0.40
N ALA A 133 9.90 12.97 -0.09
CA ALA A 133 9.20 12.16 -1.08
C ALA A 133 8.39 13.03 -2.06
N GLY A 134 7.68 14.05 -1.56
CA GLY A 134 6.94 15.00 -2.40
C GLY A 134 7.85 15.83 -3.32
N ALA A 135 9.03 16.24 -2.85
CA ALA A 135 10.01 16.92 -3.70
C ALA A 135 10.54 16.01 -4.82
N LEU A 136 10.82 14.73 -4.51
CA LEU A 136 11.22 13.73 -5.50
C LEU A 136 10.08 13.40 -6.48
N PHE A 137 8.83 13.39 -6.00
CA PHE A 137 7.64 13.20 -6.83
C PHE A 137 7.50 14.33 -7.85
N ALA A 138 7.64 15.59 -7.43
CA ALA A 138 7.62 16.75 -8.32
C ALA A 138 8.72 16.68 -9.39
N LEU A 139 9.92 16.22 -9.03
CA LEU A 139 11.03 16.03 -9.97
C LEU A 139 10.79 14.88 -10.96
N HIS A 140 10.01 13.86 -10.59
CA HIS A 140 9.72 12.74 -11.47
C HIS A 140 8.69 13.14 -12.55
N PHE A 141 7.56 13.70 -12.11
CA PHE A 141 6.39 13.99 -12.95
C PHE A 141 6.40 15.35 -13.63
N GLU A 142 7.27 16.29 -13.22
CA GLU A 142 7.38 17.67 -13.79
C GLU A 142 6.11 18.52 -13.74
N HIS A 143 5.03 17.96 -13.21
CA HIS A 143 3.76 18.62 -13.04
C HIS A 143 3.14 18.10 -11.76
N VAL A 144 2.75 19.03 -10.90
CA VAL A 144 2.09 18.72 -9.64
C VAL A 144 0.81 19.54 -9.56
N GLY A 145 -0.31 18.86 -9.81
CA GLY A 145 -1.66 19.37 -9.63
C GLY A 145 -2.12 19.37 -8.17
N TYR A 146 -3.36 19.83 -7.95
CA TYR A 146 -3.97 19.90 -6.62
C TYR A 146 -4.27 18.51 -6.02
N GLU A 147 -4.43 17.50 -6.87
CA GLU A 147 -4.71 16.11 -6.50
C GLU A 147 -3.57 15.52 -5.67
N ALA A 148 -2.34 16.01 -5.87
CA ALA A 148 -1.17 15.60 -5.11
C ALA A 148 -1.23 16.01 -3.62
N ALA A 149 -2.02 17.04 -3.28
CA ALA A 149 -2.30 17.41 -1.89
C ALA A 149 -3.57 16.72 -1.34
N GLY A 150 -4.27 15.98 -2.19
CA GLY A 150 -5.59 15.42 -1.91
C GLY A 150 -5.59 14.24 -0.93
N LEU A 151 -6.80 13.96 -0.44
CA LEU A 151 -7.07 12.80 0.39
C LEU A 151 -6.93 11.48 -0.37
N GLU A 152 -7.17 11.48 -1.68
CA GLU A 152 -7.05 10.29 -2.52
C GLU A 152 -5.62 9.73 -2.50
N LEU A 153 -4.61 10.55 -2.85
CA LEU A 153 -3.20 10.12 -2.82
C LEU A 153 -2.78 9.70 -1.39
N SER A 154 -3.21 10.45 -0.38
CA SER A 154 -2.94 10.10 1.03
C SER A 154 -3.53 8.75 1.41
N GLY A 155 -4.73 8.45 0.91
CA GLY A 155 -5.42 7.18 1.04
C GLY A 155 -4.67 6.06 0.33
N GLU A 156 -4.27 6.25 -0.92
CA GLU A 156 -3.48 5.26 -1.68
C GLU A 156 -2.20 4.85 -0.94
N ILE A 157 -1.45 5.82 -0.42
CA ILE A 157 -0.22 5.56 0.35
C ILE A 157 -0.53 4.77 1.63
N LEU A 158 -1.63 5.11 2.32
CA LEU A 158 -2.08 4.39 3.49
C LEU A 158 -2.41 2.92 3.15
N LEU A 159 -3.19 2.71 2.09
CA LEU A 159 -3.57 1.38 1.60
C LEU A 159 -2.32 0.55 1.25
N ALA A 160 -1.39 1.12 0.49
CA ALA A 160 -0.12 0.47 0.14
C ALA A 160 0.69 0.08 1.39
N THR A 161 0.79 0.99 2.36
CA THR A 161 1.53 0.76 3.61
C THR A 161 0.92 -0.38 4.43
N TYR A 162 -0.41 -0.40 4.56
CA TYR A 162 -1.12 -1.46 5.29
C TYR A 162 -1.06 -2.80 4.57
N MET A 163 -1.19 -2.80 3.24
CA MET A 163 -1.08 -4.01 2.42
C MET A 163 0.30 -4.66 2.59
N GLY A 164 1.36 -3.85 2.60
CA GLY A 164 2.73 -4.32 2.86
C GLY A 164 2.98 -4.78 4.31
N GLY A 165 2.35 -4.12 5.27
CA GLY A 165 2.37 -4.46 6.69
C GLY A 165 3.14 -3.46 7.56
N THR A 166 2.47 -2.81 8.52
CA THR A 166 3.08 -1.78 9.38
C THR A 166 3.94 -2.36 10.52
N ALA A 167 3.86 -3.67 10.77
CA ALA A 167 4.61 -4.34 11.83
C ALA A 167 6.11 -4.50 11.49
N HIS A 168 6.45 -4.52 10.20
CA HIS A 168 7.81 -4.77 9.72
C HIS A 168 8.35 -3.54 8.98
N PHE A 169 9.63 -3.23 9.19
CA PHE A 169 10.27 -2.06 8.57
C PHE A 169 10.22 -2.08 7.04
N LEU A 170 10.42 -3.25 6.42
CA LEU A 170 10.36 -3.42 4.97
C LEU A 170 8.93 -3.55 4.42
N GLY A 171 7.93 -3.68 5.30
CA GLY A 171 6.54 -3.89 4.90
C GLY A 171 6.01 -2.79 3.99
N PRO A 172 6.07 -1.50 4.38
CA PRO A 172 5.61 -0.40 3.53
C PRO A 172 6.28 -0.33 2.16
N ILE A 173 7.55 -0.75 2.05
CA ILE A 173 8.29 -0.77 0.77
C ILE A 173 7.72 -1.85 -0.15
N ILE A 174 7.54 -3.07 0.37
CA ILE A 174 6.93 -4.18 -0.39
C ILE A 174 5.50 -3.80 -0.80
N GLY A 175 4.75 -3.18 0.11
CA GLY A 175 3.40 -2.68 -0.12
C GLY A 175 3.35 -1.64 -1.22
N ALA A 176 4.24 -0.64 -1.22
CA ALA A 176 4.31 0.38 -2.26
C ALA A 176 4.66 -0.21 -3.63
N ILE A 177 5.62 -1.15 -3.70
CA ILE A 177 5.99 -1.83 -4.95
C ILE A 177 4.79 -2.62 -5.49
N LEU A 178 4.17 -3.44 -4.64
CA LEU A 178 3.03 -4.25 -5.04
C LEU A 178 1.84 -3.39 -5.46
N PHE A 179 1.50 -2.38 -4.65
CA PHE A 179 0.37 -1.50 -4.93
C PHE A 179 0.56 -0.74 -6.25
N THR A 180 1.77 -0.22 -6.51
CA THR A 180 2.08 0.48 -7.76
C THR A 180 2.02 -0.45 -8.96
N PHE A 181 2.60 -1.65 -8.84
CA PHE A 181 2.54 -2.66 -9.90
C PHE A 181 1.10 -3.09 -10.19
N LEU A 182 0.33 -3.34 -9.12
CA LEU A 182 -1.07 -3.75 -9.19
C LEU A 182 -1.94 -2.65 -9.83
N LYS A 183 -1.76 -1.39 -9.42
CA LYS A 183 -2.42 -0.22 -10.02
C LYS A 183 -2.12 -0.12 -11.52
N GLY A 184 -0.86 -0.26 -11.93
CA GLY A 184 -0.46 -0.23 -13.34
C GLY A 184 -1.11 -1.35 -14.15
N VAL A 185 -0.98 -2.60 -13.68
CA VAL A 185 -1.54 -3.76 -14.39
C VAL A 185 -3.06 -3.69 -14.47
N LEU A 186 -3.76 -3.44 -13.35
CA LEU A 186 -5.22 -3.43 -13.34
C LEU A 186 -5.82 -2.28 -14.15
N SER A 187 -5.16 -1.12 -14.17
CA SER A 187 -5.61 0.03 -14.98
C SER A 187 -5.56 -0.28 -16.47
N ASP A 188 -4.64 -1.14 -16.92
CA ASP A 188 -4.56 -1.58 -18.32
C ASP A 188 -5.62 -2.65 -18.67
N PHE A 189 -6.02 -3.47 -17.69
CA PHE A 189 -6.96 -4.56 -17.91
C PHE A 189 -8.43 -4.15 -17.80
N SER A 190 -8.79 -3.26 -16.87
CA SER A 190 -10.19 -2.94 -16.60
C SER A 190 -10.40 -1.49 -16.13
N SER A 191 -11.48 -0.87 -16.59
CA SER A 191 -11.97 0.42 -16.07
C SER A 191 -12.36 0.35 -14.60
N ALA A 192 -12.73 -0.83 -14.07
CA ALA A 192 -13.11 -1.06 -12.68
C ALA A 192 -11.91 -1.26 -11.73
N TRP A 193 -10.72 -0.79 -12.08
CA TRP A 193 -9.47 -1.08 -11.36
C TRP A 193 -9.49 -0.70 -9.86
N TYR A 194 -10.15 0.39 -9.47
CA TYR A 194 -10.31 0.76 -8.05
C TYR A 194 -11.06 -0.31 -7.23
N LEU A 195 -12.05 -0.99 -7.82
CA LEU A 195 -12.81 -2.04 -7.15
C LEU A 195 -11.92 -3.26 -6.86
N TYR A 196 -11.12 -3.67 -7.84
CA TYR A 196 -10.17 -4.77 -7.67
C TYR A 196 -9.08 -4.43 -6.65
N LEU A 197 -8.57 -3.20 -6.70
CA LEU A 197 -7.58 -2.72 -5.73
C LEU A 197 -8.13 -2.75 -4.30
N GLY A 198 -9.36 -2.26 -4.11
CA GLY A 198 -10.07 -2.32 -2.83
C GLY A 198 -10.34 -3.76 -2.37
N ALA A 199 -10.69 -4.66 -3.28
CA ALA A 199 -10.89 -6.08 -2.96
C ALA A 199 -9.58 -6.74 -2.49
N VAL A 200 -8.46 -6.51 -3.20
CA VAL A 200 -7.14 -7.04 -2.79
C VAL A 200 -6.73 -6.47 -1.43
N PHE A 201 -6.98 -5.19 -1.19
CA PHE A 201 -6.73 -4.56 0.12
C PHE A 201 -7.56 -5.22 1.23
N LEU A 202 -8.87 -5.42 1.04
CA LEU A 202 -9.73 -6.09 2.02
C LEU A 202 -9.28 -7.53 2.29
N LEU A 203 -8.93 -8.29 1.24
CA LEU A 203 -8.40 -9.64 1.38
C LEU A 203 -7.10 -9.63 2.20
N THR A 204 -6.23 -8.65 1.97
CA THR A 204 -4.98 -8.51 2.72
C THR A 204 -5.27 -8.25 4.20
N ILE A 205 -6.21 -7.38 4.55
CA ILE A 205 -6.57 -7.12 5.95
C ILE A 205 -7.22 -8.34 6.61
N LEU A 206 -8.11 -9.04 5.91
CA LEU A 206 -8.87 -10.16 6.47
C LEU A 206 -7.97 -11.39 6.72
N TYR A 207 -7.07 -11.69 5.79
CA TYR A 207 -6.27 -12.92 5.81
C TYR A 207 -4.81 -12.72 6.21
N ALA A 208 -4.28 -11.49 6.11
CA ALA A 208 -2.89 -11.15 6.43
C ALA A 208 -2.81 -9.93 7.37
N PRO A 209 -3.19 -10.06 8.66
CA PRO A 209 -3.26 -8.94 9.61
C PRO A 209 -1.89 -8.28 9.89
N THR A 210 -0.79 -8.97 9.62
CA THR A 210 0.58 -8.43 9.70
C THR A 210 1.10 -7.89 8.35
N GLY A 211 0.24 -7.88 7.33
CA GLY A 211 0.54 -7.55 5.94
C GLY A 211 1.32 -8.65 5.22
N ILE A 212 1.63 -8.39 3.94
CA ILE A 212 2.34 -9.34 3.08
C ILE A 212 3.76 -9.63 3.60
N ALA A 213 4.45 -8.63 4.16
CA ALA A 213 5.76 -8.84 4.77
C ALA A 213 5.71 -9.81 5.96
N GLY A 214 4.62 -9.77 6.74
CA GLY A 214 4.42 -10.70 7.85
C GLY A 214 4.18 -12.13 7.39
N LEU A 215 3.48 -12.32 6.25
CA LEU A 215 3.35 -13.63 5.64
C LEU A 215 4.71 -14.19 5.21
N ILE A 216 5.55 -13.37 4.55
CA ILE A 216 6.89 -13.79 4.11
C ILE A 216 7.74 -14.21 5.32
N LEU A 217 7.75 -13.41 6.39
CA LEU A 217 8.53 -13.70 7.60
C LEU A 217 8.01 -14.90 8.38
N ARG A 218 6.71 -15.21 8.31
CA ARG A 218 6.16 -16.44 8.91
C ARG A 218 6.79 -17.72 8.34
N HIS A 219 7.36 -17.66 7.14
CA HIS A 219 8.06 -18.79 6.51
C HIS A 219 9.57 -18.83 6.85
N GLU A 220 10.11 -17.78 7.51
CA GLU A 220 11.52 -17.70 7.91
C GLU A 220 11.97 -18.91 8.77
N PRO A 221 11.21 -19.37 9.77
CA PRO A 221 11.60 -20.54 10.57
C PRO A 221 11.69 -21.83 9.74
N VAL A 222 10.84 -21.97 8.72
CA VAL A 222 10.79 -23.16 7.86
C VAL A 222 12.04 -23.24 6.99
N TRP A 223 12.44 -22.13 6.35
CA TRP A 223 13.67 -22.12 5.55
C TRP A 223 14.92 -22.31 6.40
N LYS A 224 15.02 -21.63 7.56
CA LYS A 224 16.19 -21.74 8.43
C LYS A 224 16.41 -23.15 8.98
N THR A 225 15.34 -23.92 9.17
CA THR A 225 15.42 -25.28 9.72
C THR A 225 15.66 -26.31 8.64
N ASP A 226 14.89 -26.28 7.54
CA ASP A 226 15.01 -27.30 6.50
C ASP A 226 14.35 -26.87 5.18
N PHE A 227 15.14 -26.62 4.13
CA PHE A 227 14.61 -26.17 2.82
C PHE A 227 13.70 -27.20 2.15
N ARG A 228 13.83 -28.50 2.49
CA ARG A 228 12.97 -29.57 1.94
C ARG A 228 11.51 -29.50 2.45
N LEU A 229 11.28 -28.89 3.60
CA LEU A 229 9.93 -28.72 4.16
C LEU A 229 9.11 -27.72 3.34
N LEU A 230 9.75 -26.72 2.73
CA LEU A 230 9.11 -25.82 1.76
C LEU A 230 8.56 -26.58 0.55
N GLY A 231 9.27 -27.61 0.07
CA GLY A 231 8.81 -28.45 -1.03
C GLY A 231 7.50 -29.18 -0.73
N LYS A 232 7.25 -29.55 0.53
CA LYS A 232 5.98 -30.17 0.96
C LYS A 232 4.82 -29.17 1.00
N MET A 233 5.10 -27.87 1.10
CA MET A 233 4.07 -26.82 1.10
C MET A 233 3.61 -26.42 -0.31
N VAL A 234 4.38 -26.74 -1.35
CA VAL A 234 4.05 -26.36 -2.74
C VAL A 234 2.72 -26.96 -3.18
N LEU A 235 2.46 -28.23 -2.91
CA LEU A 235 1.24 -28.91 -3.35
C LEU A 235 -0.03 -28.36 -2.67
N PRO A 236 -0.08 -28.17 -1.33
CA PRO A 236 -1.17 -27.46 -0.68
C PRO A 236 -1.35 -26.01 -1.16
N TYR A 237 -0.26 -25.27 -1.37
CA TYR A 237 -0.37 -23.89 -1.85
C TYR A 237 -0.89 -23.80 -3.29
N LEU A 238 -0.45 -24.70 -4.18
CA LEU A 238 -0.96 -24.77 -5.55
C LEU A 238 -2.46 -25.10 -5.59
N SER A 239 -2.93 -26.05 -4.76
CA SER A 239 -4.36 -26.40 -4.73
C SER A 239 -5.22 -25.25 -4.20
N ALA A 240 -4.75 -24.51 -3.20
CA ALA A 240 -5.41 -23.29 -2.74
C ALA A 240 -5.36 -22.17 -3.79
N LEU A 241 -4.22 -21.96 -4.45
CA LEU A 241 -4.08 -20.95 -5.49
C LEU A 241 -5.04 -21.20 -6.66
N ILE A 242 -5.16 -22.45 -7.13
CA ILE A 242 -6.10 -22.82 -8.19
C ILE A 242 -7.55 -22.53 -7.77
N SER A 243 -7.90 -22.85 -6.52
CA SER A 243 -9.25 -22.60 -5.99
C SER A 243 -9.56 -21.10 -5.94
N ILE A 244 -8.60 -20.30 -5.45
CA ILE A 244 -8.71 -18.83 -5.38
C ILE A 244 -8.81 -18.23 -6.78
N LEU A 245 -7.98 -18.65 -7.73
CA LEU A 245 -8.01 -18.17 -9.10
C LEU A 245 -9.33 -18.51 -9.80
N THR A 246 -9.89 -19.69 -9.54
CA THR A 246 -11.20 -20.08 -10.10
C THR A 246 -12.33 -19.20 -9.54
N ALA A 247 -12.34 -18.96 -8.23
CA ALA A 247 -13.31 -18.07 -7.60
C ALA A 247 -13.15 -16.62 -8.07
N ALA A 248 -11.90 -16.13 -8.10
CA ALA A 248 -11.57 -14.78 -8.56
C ALA A 248 -11.95 -14.59 -10.03
N GLY A 249 -11.67 -15.56 -10.90
CA GLY A 249 -12.00 -15.49 -12.32
C GLY A 249 -13.49 -15.31 -12.59
N GLY A 250 -14.34 -16.02 -11.85
CA GLY A 250 -15.79 -15.85 -11.91
C GLY A 250 -16.28 -14.51 -11.35
N ILE A 251 -15.69 -14.04 -10.26
CA ILE A 251 -16.03 -12.74 -9.67
C ILE A 251 -15.62 -11.60 -10.62
N ILE A 252 -14.42 -11.67 -11.17
CA ILE A 252 -13.88 -10.70 -12.13
C ILE A 252 -14.79 -10.62 -13.36
N ALA A 253 -15.22 -11.76 -13.92
CA ALA A 253 -16.13 -11.78 -15.07
C ALA A 253 -17.47 -11.11 -14.77
N LEU A 254 -18.06 -11.39 -13.60
CA LEU A 254 -19.30 -10.73 -13.18
C LEU A 254 -19.10 -9.23 -12.99
N ILE A 255 -17.98 -8.80 -12.41
CA ILE A 255 -17.67 -7.39 -12.24
C ILE A 255 -17.52 -6.68 -13.59
N GLU A 256 -16.81 -7.28 -14.55
CA GLU A 256 -16.64 -6.71 -15.89
C GLU A 256 -17.98 -6.59 -16.62
N MET A 257 -18.83 -7.61 -16.51
CA MET A 257 -20.19 -7.56 -17.06
C MET A 257 -21.03 -6.43 -16.42
N ILE A 258 -20.97 -6.28 -15.10
CA ILE A 258 -21.67 -5.19 -14.40
C ILE A 258 -21.13 -3.84 -14.83
N ASN A 259 -19.80 -3.69 -14.91
CA ASN A 259 -19.16 -2.44 -15.26
C ASN A 259 -19.52 -2.03 -16.70
N PHE A 260 -19.49 -2.96 -17.64
CA PHE A 260 -19.87 -2.67 -19.03
C PHE A 260 -21.34 -2.29 -19.20
N VAL A 261 -22.24 -2.89 -18.42
CA VAL A 261 -23.67 -2.49 -18.42
C VAL A 261 -23.86 -1.12 -17.76
N ALA A 262 -23.04 -0.78 -16.77
CA ALA A 262 -23.10 0.50 -16.08
C ALA A 262 -22.44 1.64 -16.86
N ASP A 263 -21.59 1.34 -17.85
CA ASP A 263 -20.88 2.34 -18.64
C ASP A 263 -21.79 2.89 -19.74
N GLU A 264 -22.32 4.10 -19.50
CA GLU A 264 -23.36 4.75 -20.33
C GLU A 264 -22.86 5.12 -21.74
N TYR A 265 -21.54 5.07 -21.98
CA TYR A 265 -20.88 5.39 -23.25
C TYR A 265 -20.58 4.17 -24.14
N SER A 266 -20.88 2.94 -23.67
CA SER A 266 -20.69 1.74 -24.49
C SER A 266 -21.87 1.54 -25.45
N GLU A 267 -21.71 1.90 -26.71
CA GLU A 267 -22.69 1.61 -27.78
C GLU A 267 -22.73 0.11 -28.19
N GLY A 268 -21.87 -0.73 -27.60
CA GLY A 268 -21.76 -2.15 -27.92
C GLY A 268 -22.54 -3.06 -26.97
N THR A 269 -23.08 -4.17 -27.49
CA THR A 269 -23.73 -5.23 -26.70
C THR A 269 -22.80 -6.42 -26.38
N ILE A 270 -21.58 -6.41 -26.91
CA ILE A 270 -20.65 -7.54 -26.87
C ILE A 270 -19.34 -7.10 -26.20
N ILE A 271 -18.97 -7.80 -25.13
CA ILE A 271 -17.66 -7.67 -24.47
C ILE A 271 -16.81 -8.90 -24.73
N SER A 272 -15.50 -8.71 -24.85
CA SER A 272 -14.54 -9.80 -24.88
C SER A 272 -14.03 -10.12 -23.47
N VAL A 273 -14.74 -10.96 -22.72
CA VAL A 273 -14.29 -11.43 -21.40
C VAL A 273 -13.41 -12.66 -21.59
N TYR A 274 -12.14 -12.60 -21.15
CA TYR A 274 -11.13 -13.66 -21.35
C TYR A 274 -10.96 -14.12 -22.82
N GLY A 275 -11.19 -13.22 -23.79
CA GLY A 275 -11.13 -13.54 -25.22
C GLY A 275 -12.38 -14.23 -25.78
N MET A 276 -13.43 -14.41 -24.98
CA MET A 276 -14.75 -14.87 -25.44
C MET A 276 -15.68 -13.68 -25.65
N ALA A 277 -16.31 -13.60 -26.82
CA ALA A 277 -17.36 -12.61 -27.09
C ALA A 277 -18.63 -12.99 -26.31
N VAL A 278 -18.98 -12.16 -25.33
CA VAL A 278 -20.11 -12.35 -24.43
C VAL A 278 -21.11 -11.22 -24.67
N GLU A 279 -22.33 -11.58 -25.04
CA GLU A 279 -23.45 -10.64 -25.09
C GLU A 279 -23.94 -10.34 -23.67
N THR A 280 -23.87 -9.07 -23.26
CA THR A 280 -24.22 -8.64 -21.89
C THR A 280 -25.73 -8.62 -21.62
N THR A 281 -26.54 -8.60 -22.68
CA THR A 281 -28.02 -8.63 -22.65
C THR A 281 -28.59 -10.03 -22.41
N SER A 282 -27.80 -11.08 -22.66
CA SER A 282 -28.22 -12.47 -22.47
C SER A 282 -28.09 -12.88 -21.01
N PHE A 283 -29.05 -13.64 -20.48
CA PHE A 283 -29.03 -14.14 -19.09
C PHE A 283 -28.05 -15.32 -18.89
N ILE A 284 -27.69 -16.03 -19.96
CA ILE A 284 -26.88 -17.25 -19.90
C ILE A 284 -25.46 -17.00 -19.34
N PRO A 285 -24.72 -15.97 -19.79
CA PRO A 285 -23.38 -15.68 -19.26
C PRO A 285 -23.38 -15.29 -17.78
N TRP A 286 -24.39 -14.53 -17.33
CA TRP A 286 -24.55 -14.18 -15.91
C TRP A 286 -24.71 -15.43 -15.03
N LEU A 287 -25.53 -16.39 -15.47
CA LEU A 287 -25.72 -17.64 -14.75
C LEU A 287 -24.46 -18.52 -14.79
N ALA A 288 -23.78 -18.60 -15.93
CA ALA A 288 -22.55 -19.37 -16.08
C ALA A 288 -21.43 -18.87 -15.15
N PHE A 289 -21.17 -17.56 -15.12
CA PHE A 289 -20.17 -17.00 -14.21
C PHE A 289 -20.61 -17.08 -12.75
N GLY A 290 -21.91 -16.93 -12.45
CA GLY A 290 -22.46 -17.18 -11.11
C GLY A 290 -22.19 -18.60 -10.61
N ILE A 291 -22.38 -19.62 -11.46
CA ILE A 291 -22.02 -21.02 -11.13
C ILE A 291 -20.52 -21.17 -10.93
N LEU A 292 -19.69 -20.54 -11.78
CA LEU A 292 -18.23 -20.59 -11.65
C LEU A 292 -17.76 -20.04 -10.29
N VAL A 293 -18.37 -18.95 -9.82
CA VAL A 293 -18.11 -18.40 -8.47
C VAL A 293 -18.49 -19.40 -7.38
N LEU A 294 -19.66 -20.04 -7.48
CA LEU A 294 -20.09 -21.04 -6.49
C LEU A 294 -19.16 -22.25 -6.45
N ILE A 295 -18.69 -22.72 -7.61
CA ILE A 295 -17.70 -23.79 -7.72
C ILE A 295 -16.38 -23.36 -7.06
N GLY A 296 -15.90 -22.15 -7.37
CA GLY A 296 -14.69 -21.59 -6.76
C GLY A 296 -14.78 -21.49 -5.23
N ILE A 297 -15.90 -20.99 -4.70
CA ILE A 297 -16.14 -20.91 -3.25
C ILE A 297 -16.18 -22.31 -2.63
N GLY A 298 -16.81 -23.28 -3.30
CA GLY A 298 -16.85 -24.68 -2.87
C GLY A 298 -15.45 -25.30 -2.80
N LEU A 299 -14.62 -25.07 -3.81
CA LEU A 299 -13.23 -25.54 -3.85
C LEU A 299 -12.39 -24.89 -2.75
N CYS A 300 -12.55 -23.60 -2.49
CA CYS A 300 -11.87 -22.91 -1.39
C CYS A 300 -12.24 -23.54 -0.03
N ARG A 301 -13.52 -23.87 0.21
CA ARG A 301 -13.91 -24.51 1.48
C ARG A 301 -13.28 -25.89 1.69
N LEU A 302 -12.91 -26.59 0.62
CA LEU A 302 -12.25 -27.89 0.69
C LEU A 302 -10.72 -27.79 0.80
N THR A 303 -10.11 -26.84 0.10
CA THR A 303 -8.65 -26.70 0.04
C THR A 303 -8.06 -25.96 1.25
N PHE A 304 -8.77 -24.98 1.82
CA PHE A 304 -8.26 -24.24 2.97
C PHE A 304 -7.99 -25.12 4.21
N PRO A 305 -8.89 -26.03 4.62
CA PRO A 305 -8.62 -26.98 5.71
C PRO A 305 -7.44 -27.92 5.42
N PHE A 306 -7.22 -28.26 4.15
CA PHE A 306 -6.09 -29.09 3.73
C PHE A 306 -4.77 -28.33 3.87
N VAL A 307 -4.72 -27.05 3.49
CA VAL A 307 -3.54 -26.19 3.69
C VAL A 307 -3.24 -25.99 5.16
N THR A 308 -4.24 -25.70 5.98
CA THR A 308 -4.02 -25.46 7.43
C THR A 308 -3.45 -26.70 8.12
N ARG A 309 -3.96 -27.90 7.81
CA ARG A 309 -3.44 -29.15 8.38
C ARG A 309 -1.97 -29.38 8.02
N ASN A 310 -1.62 -29.27 6.74
CA ASN A 310 -0.23 -29.43 6.30
C ASN A 310 0.69 -28.35 6.87
N TRP A 311 0.18 -27.13 7.06
CA TRP A 311 0.93 -26.05 7.69
C TRP A 311 1.23 -26.36 9.16
N ASP A 312 0.22 -26.80 9.92
CA ASP A 312 0.37 -27.13 11.34
C ASP A 312 1.33 -28.31 11.53
N ASP A 313 1.19 -29.37 10.72
CA ASP A 313 2.09 -30.53 10.74
C ASP A 313 3.56 -30.11 10.51
N ILE A 314 3.81 -29.25 9.51
CA ILE A 314 5.17 -28.78 9.22
C ILE A 314 5.69 -27.90 10.36
N MET A 315 4.86 -27.03 10.92
CA MET A 315 5.28 -26.17 12.02
C MET A 315 5.63 -26.98 13.27
N ASP A 316 4.92 -28.07 13.54
CA ASP A 316 5.25 -28.96 14.65
C ASP A 316 6.57 -29.70 14.39
N THR A 317 6.84 -30.17 13.16
CA THR A 317 8.16 -30.74 12.82
C THR A 317 9.31 -29.72 12.93
N VAL A 318 9.05 -28.43 12.63
CA VAL A 318 10.05 -27.36 12.81
C VAL A 318 10.32 -27.12 14.29
N LYS A 319 9.28 -27.08 15.14
CA LYS A 319 9.45 -26.93 16.60
C LYS A 319 10.23 -28.09 17.19
N GLU A 320 9.92 -29.32 16.81
CA GLU A 320 10.63 -30.52 17.29
C GLU A 320 12.12 -30.47 16.98
N ARG A 321 12.49 -29.98 15.78
CA ARG A 321 13.89 -29.84 15.38
C ARG A 321 14.62 -28.65 16.00
N MET A 322 13.90 -27.58 16.38
CA MET A 322 14.51 -26.46 17.10
C MET A 322 14.80 -26.78 18.58
N LEU A 323 14.14 -27.79 19.14
CA LEU A 323 14.35 -28.26 20.52
C LEU A 323 15.48 -29.29 20.65
N GLN A 324 15.98 -29.83 19.54
CA GLN A 324 17.12 -30.76 19.46
C GLN A 324 18.42 -30.00 19.18
#